data_AF-A0A947BUC7-F1
#
_entry.id   AF-A0A947BUC7-F1
#
_cell.length_a   1.000
_cell.length_b   1.000
_cell.length_c   1.000
_cell.angle_alpha   90.00
_cell.angle_beta   90.00
_cell.angle_gamma   90.00
#
_symmetry.space_group_name_H-M   'P 1'
#
loop_
_entity.id
_entity.type
_entity.pdbx_description
1 polymer ?
#
loop_
_entity_poly.entity_id
_entity_poly.type
_entity_poly.pdbx_seq_one_letter_code
_entity_poly.pdbx_strand_id
1 'polypeptide(L)'
;GRMKPNAVGSGTVIHSANAGTTNGYRTMSGCSMATPHVSGISATLMQHYSAFIDRPYLLRAHLMATSILHNDDTTPANNSSGGRNTYGLGRVSAYVSHWARSNSNGWNTYWATRTITNSNWGYRDITVPSGTDRLVVAMTWDEPAASSGASDAVDYDLDLWVDRGADCSPDAKGQCGEWASQSWDDNVEYLIINNPGAGTYRLKVINWDAPGSGIPAAVVATVIRGDPTPEMSLTATASTTTPAVGATFTVTTRVNNPSYIASGVHLARTNLPSGLSFLGVSTTREDGVNINFTGSDLSLGNIIESDSRSAVWSFRVNSTGSKTISFRAWSENGGTKTQSVTITP
;
A
#
# COMPACT_ATOMS: atom_id res chain seq x y z
N GLY A 1 24.26 5.18 5.39
CA GLY A 1 23.82 5.45 4.00
C GLY A 1 22.31 5.39 3.94
N ARG A 2 21.66 6.45 3.44
CA ARG A 2 20.22 6.69 3.61
C ARG A 2 19.28 5.62 3.06
N MET A 3 18.17 5.44 3.77
CA MET A 3 16.97 4.73 3.34
C MET A 3 16.37 5.38 2.07
N LYS A 4 16.55 4.70 0.93
CA LYS A 4 15.80 4.99 -0.30
C LYS A 4 15.47 3.71 -1.06
N PRO A 5 14.30 3.63 -1.73
CA PRO A 5 13.22 4.63 -1.75
C PRO A 5 12.43 4.69 -0.43
N ASN A 6 11.62 5.74 -0.22
CA ASN A 6 10.76 5.81 0.98
C ASN A 6 9.51 4.94 0.88
N ALA A 7 8.97 4.80 -0.34
CA ALA A 7 7.84 3.94 -0.69
C ALA A 7 7.93 3.63 -2.20
N VAL A 8 7.14 2.67 -2.67
CA VAL A 8 7.07 2.28 -4.09
C VAL A 8 5.67 2.47 -4.66
N GLY A 9 5.57 2.59 -5.99
CA GLY A 9 4.31 2.69 -6.73
C GLY A 9 4.29 1.76 -7.93
N SER A 10 3.14 1.63 -8.59
CA SER A 10 3.01 0.79 -9.78
C SER A 10 3.82 1.37 -10.95
N GLY A 11 4.85 0.64 -11.37
CA GLY A 11 5.79 1.06 -12.42
C GLY A 11 5.97 0.06 -13.56
N THR A 12 5.21 -1.04 -13.62
CA THR A 12 5.40 -2.11 -14.61
C THR A 12 4.15 -2.26 -15.47
N VAL A 13 4.31 -2.31 -16.80
CA VAL A 13 3.21 -2.42 -17.78
C VAL A 13 2.17 -1.30 -17.60
N ILE A 14 2.64 -0.06 -17.48
CA ILE A 14 1.77 1.11 -17.32
C ILE A 14 1.36 1.62 -18.69
N HIS A 15 0.05 1.58 -18.98
CA HIS A 15 -0.54 2.13 -20.18
C HIS A 15 -0.87 3.61 -19.98
N SER A 16 -0.24 4.50 -20.74
CA SER A 16 -0.39 5.95 -20.60
C SER A 16 -0.30 6.65 -21.95
N ALA A 17 -0.55 7.97 -21.96
CA ALA A 17 -0.57 8.79 -23.17
C ALA A 17 0.75 8.71 -23.95
N ASN A 18 0.66 8.59 -25.28
CA ASN A 18 1.83 8.55 -26.16
C ASN A 18 2.13 9.95 -26.71
N ALA A 19 3.29 10.49 -26.35
CA ALA A 19 3.75 11.79 -26.84
C ALA A 19 3.80 11.83 -28.38
N GLY A 20 3.43 12.98 -28.96
CA GLY A 20 3.39 13.17 -30.42
C GLY A 20 2.15 12.58 -31.10
N THR A 21 1.14 12.15 -30.34
CA THR A 21 -0.15 11.68 -30.87
C THR A 21 -1.31 12.43 -30.22
N THR A 22 -2.44 12.53 -30.93
CA THR A 22 -3.66 13.18 -30.42
C THR A 22 -4.56 12.22 -29.63
N ASN A 23 -4.45 10.92 -29.90
CA ASN A 23 -5.32 9.88 -29.35
C ASN A 23 -4.58 8.58 -29.01
N GLY A 24 -3.24 8.58 -29.09
CA GLY A 24 -2.42 7.39 -28.90
C GLY A 24 -2.06 7.15 -27.44
N TYR A 25 -1.97 5.87 -27.09
CA TYR A 25 -1.48 5.39 -25.81
C TYR A 25 -0.40 4.34 -26.05
N ARG A 26 0.53 4.21 -25.10
CA ARG A 26 1.55 3.17 -25.12
C ARG A 26 1.81 2.63 -23.73
N THR A 27 2.37 1.43 -23.70
CA THR A 27 2.73 0.75 -22.45
C THR A 27 4.22 0.91 -22.18
N MET A 28 4.58 1.31 -20.97
CA MET A 28 5.98 1.47 -20.52
C MET A 28 6.19 0.90 -19.12
N SER A 29 7.44 0.68 -18.75
CA SER A 29 7.84 0.24 -17.41
C SER A 29 9.06 1.03 -16.92
N GLY A 30 9.13 1.26 -15.61
CA GLY A 30 10.24 1.87 -14.91
C GLY A 30 9.80 2.72 -13.72
N CYS A 31 10.75 3.14 -12.89
CA CYS A 31 10.49 4.10 -11.81
C CYS A 31 9.90 5.41 -12.36
N SER A 32 10.24 5.80 -13.59
CA SER A 32 9.64 6.94 -14.30
C SER A 32 8.13 6.81 -14.54
N MET A 33 7.57 5.60 -14.46
CA MET A 33 6.12 5.36 -14.49
C MET A 33 5.52 5.28 -13.08
N ALA A 34 6.29 4.78 -12.10
CA ALA A 34 5.88 4.75 -10.70
C ALA A 34 5.79 6.16 -10.08
N THR A 35 6.73 7.04 -10.38
CA THR A 35 6.76 8.42 -9.86
C THR A 35 5.49 9.21 -10.17
N PRO A 36 5.04 9.35 -11.43
CA PRO A 36 3.81 10.08 -11.73
C PRO A 36 2.54 9.41 -11.16
N HIS A 37 2.55 8.09 -10.95
CA HIS A 37 1.46 7.42 -10.23
C HIS A 37 1.36 7.93 -8.79
N VAL A 38 2.48 7.97 -8.05
CA VAL A 38 2.50 8.51 -6.68
C VAL A 38 2.22 10.01 -6.68
N SER A 39 2.72 10.78 -7.66
CA SER A 39 2.39 12.21 -7.80
C SER A 39 0.90 12.48 -7.98
N GLY A 40 0.19 11.64 -8.75
CA GLY A 40 -1.26 11.72 -8.89
C GLY A 40 -1.98 11.50 -7.56
N ILE A 41 -1.57 10.48 -6.79
CA ILE A 41 -2.12 10.22 -5.44
C ILE A 41 -1.84 11.39 -4.49
N SER A 42 -0.63 11.96 -4.54
CA SER A 42 -0.27 13.14 -3.77
C SER A 42 -1.18 14.34 -4.08
N ALA A 43 -1.47 14.59 -5.36
CA ALA A 43 -2.35 15.67 -5.77
C ALA A 43 -3.79 15.50 -5.24
N THR A 44 -4.35 14.29 -5.34
CA THR A 44 -5.70 14.02 -4.81
C THR A 44 -5.73 14.05 -3.29
N LEU A 45 -4.66 13.67 -2.60
CA LEU A 45 -4.53 13.81 -1.15
C LEU A 45 -4.50 15.27 -0.71
N MET A 46 -3.79 16.15 -1.43
CA MET A 46 -3.80 17.58 -1.13
C MET A 46 -5.19 18.21 -1.36
N GLN A 47 -5.96 17.68 -2.32
CA GLN A 47 -7.35 18.07 -2.52
C GLN A 47 -8.27 17.56 -1.40
N HIS A 48 -8.10 16.30 -0.99
CA HIS A 48 -8.92 15.68 0.06
C HIS A 48 -8.61 16.27 1.45
N TYR A 49 -7.33 16.44 1.76
CA TYR A 49 -6.83 16.99 3.01
C TYR A 49 -6.03 18.27 2.74
N SER A 50 -6.70 19.41 2.84
CA SER A 50 -6.07 20.73 2.68
C SER A 50 -4.90 20.95 3.66
N ALA A 51 -4.87 20.22 4.77
CA ALA A 51 -3.75 20.23 5.70
C ALA A 51 -2.41 19.79 5.08
N PHE A 52 -2.42 19.08 3.95
CA PHE A 52 -1.20 18.59 3.27
C PHE A 52 -0.65 19.58 2.24
N ILE A 53 -1.41 20.62 1.88
CA ILE A 53 -0.94 21.69 1.00
C ILE A 53 0.21 22.43 1.70
N ASP A 54 1.29 22.68 0.95
CA ASP A 54 2.52 23.33 1.41
C ASP A 54 3.21 22.63 2.61
N ARG A 55 2.91 21.34 2.84
CA ARG A 55 3.52 20.53 3.91
C ARG A 55 4.07 19.20 3.37
N PRO A 56 5.14 19.23 2.54
CA PRO A 56 5.70 18.03 1.93
C PRO A 56 6.17 16.98 2.96
N TYR A 57 6.79 17.38 4.07
CA TYR A 57 7.10 16.50 5.21
C TYR A 57 5.88 15.74 5.77
N LEU A 58 4.71 16.38 5.89
CA LEU A 58 3.48 15.72 6.34
C LEU A 58 2.96 14.75 5.29
N LEU A 59 2.90 15.17 4.02
CA LEU A 59 2.45 14.33 2.93
C LEU A 59 3.35 13.09 2.76
N ARG A 60 4.67 13.26 2.87
CA ARG A 60 5.66 12.18 2.82
C ARG A 60 5.45 11.18 3.97
N ALA A 61 5.36 11.65 5.21
CA ALA A 61 5.08 10.81 6.37
C ALA A 61 3.74 10.04 6.22
N HIS A 62 2.71 10.71 5.69
CA HIS A 62 1.40 10.10 5.47
C HIS A 62 1.43 8.98 4.42
N LEU A 63 2.04 9.24 3.27
CA LEU A 63 2.22 8.24 2.21
C LEU A 63 3.01 7.03 2.72
N MET A 64 4.04 7.27 3.53
CA MET A 64 4.84 6.22 4.16
C MET A 64 4.01 5.39 5.15
N ALA A 65 3.35 6.01 6.12
CA ALA A 65 2.57 5.30 7.15
C ALA A 65 1.33 4.58 6.61
N THR A 66 0.85 4.95 5.41
CA THR A 66 -0.33 4.35 4.76
C THR A 66 0.03 3.40 3.60
N SER A 67 1.32 3.13 3.40
CA SER A 67 1.80 2.14 2.43
C SER A 67 1.58 0.71 2.92
N ILE A 68 1.48 -0.21 1.97
CA ILE A 68 1.30 -1.64 2.23
C ILE A 68 2.65 -2.33 2.04
N LEU A 69 3.15 -2.96 3.10
CA LEU A 69 4.48 -3.59 3.11
C LEU A 69 4.60 -4.70 2.04
N HIS A 70 5.77 -4.76 1.40
CA HIS A 70 6.09 -5.80 0.44
C HIS A 70 6.11 -7.18 1.12
N ASN A 71 5.29 -8.11 0.65
CA ASN A 71 5.10 -9.46 1.23
C ASN A 71 4.89 -9.47 2.75
N ASP A 72 4.32 -8.41 3.31
CA ASP A 72 4.17 -8.22 4.76
C ASP A 72 5.49 -8.27 5.55
N ASP A 73 6.64 -8.06 4.91
CA ASP A 73 7.92 -8.08 5.60
C ASP A 73 7.99 -6.93 6.62
N THR A 74 7.97 -7.27 7.91
CA THR A 74 8.06 -6.31 9.02
C THR A 74 9.49 -6.09 9.51
N THR A 75 10.50 -6.64 8.81
CA THR A 75 11.92 -6.44 9.12
C THR A 75 12.67 -5.57 8.08
N PRO A 76 13.61 -4.71 8.50
CA PRO A 76 13.74 -4.20 9.87
C PRO A 76 12.50 -3.37 10.27
N ALA A 77 12.17 -3.39 11.56
CA ALA A 77 10.99 -2.71 12.12
C ALA A 77 11.20 -1.20 12.32
N ASN A 78 12.44 -0.73 12.21
CA ASN A 78 12.88 0.66 12.26
C ASN A 78 14.10 0.86 11.34
N ASN A 79 14.66 2.07 11.28
CA ASN A 79 15.87 2.36 10.49
C ASN A 79 17.12 2.69 11.33
N SER A 80 17.12 2.50 12.65
CA SER A 80 18.28 2.81 13.52
C SER A 80 19.59 2.11 13.12
N SER A 81 19.52 0.99 12.40
CA SER A 81 20.71 0.25 11.92
C SER A 81 20.69 0.07 10.40
N GLY A 82 20.07 1.00 9.69
CA GLY A 82 19.82 0.92 8.26
C GLY A 82 18.39 0.45 7.94
N GLY A 83 17.75 1.15 7.01
CA GLY A 83 16.35 0.95 6.66
C GLY A 83 16.11 0.14 5.38
N ARG A 84 14.84 0.04 5.02
CA ARG A 84 14.31 -0.75 3.88
C ARG A 84 14.66 -0.15 2.51
N ASN A 85 15.84 -0.50 1.98
CA ASN A 85 16.41 0.06 0.74
C ASN A 85 15.89 -0.52 -0.60
N THR A 86 14.92 -1.44 -0.57
CA THR A 86 14.35 -2.00 -1.81
C THR A 86 12.93 -1.50 -2.06
N TYR A 87 12.08 -1.54 -1.04
CA TYR A 87 10.67 -1.23 -1.15
C TYR A 87 10.22 -0.05 -0.28
N GLY A 88 11.10 0.53 0.53
CA GLY A 88 10.70 1.50 1.53
C GLY A 88 9.70 0.91 2.52
N LEU A 89 8.68 1.69 2.92
CA LEU A 89 7.51 1.17 3.66
C LEU A 89 6.46 0.47 2.75
N GLY A 90 6.86 0.12 1.54
CA GLY A 90 6.05 -0.67 0.62
C GLY A 90 5.25 0.18 -0.36
N ARG A 91 4.19 -0.41 -0.89
CA ARG A 91 3.43 0.15 -2.00
C ARG A 91 2.43 1.19 -1.51
N VAL A 92 2.48 2.39 -2.08
CA VAL A 92 1.50 3.44 -1.81
C VAL A 92 0.10 2.95 -2.16
N SER A 93 -0.85 3.19 -1.27
CA SER A 93 -2.26 2.84 -1.46
C SER A 93 -3.12 4.10 -1.41
N ALA A 94 -3.69 4.48 -2.56
CA ALA A 94 -4.62 5.61 -2.63
C ALA A 94 -5.83 5.42 -1.70
N TYR A 95 -6.35 4.19 -1.60
CA TYR A 95 -7.52 3.93 -0.78
C TYR A 95 -7.23 4.04 0.73
N VAL A 96 -6.12 3.44 1.19
CA VAL A 96 -5.71 3.50 2.61
C VAL A 96 -5.38 4.93 3.00
N SER A 97 -4.71 5.68 2.12
CA SER A 97 -4.31 7.06 2.39
C SER A 97 -5.46 8.07 2.38
N HIS A 98 -6.57 7.81 1.68
CA HIS A 98 -7.71 8.73 1.61
C HIS A 98 -8.81 8.42 2.61
N TRP A 99 -8.99 7.17 3.04
CA TRP A 99 -10.21 6.79 3.75
C TRP A 99 -9.89 5.97 4.98
N ALA A 100 -10.50 6.31 6.11
CA ALA A 100 -10.50 5.48 7.30
C ALA A 100 -11.65 4.46 7.25
N ARG A 101 -11.45 3.29 7.87
CA ARG A 101 -12.48 2.27 8.08
C ARG A 101 -12.48 1.88 9.56
N SER A 102 -13.34 2.50 10.35
CA SER A 102 -13.36 2.34 11.81
C SER A 102 -14.07 1.07 12.30
N ASN A 103 -13.86 -0.06 11.62
CA ASN A 103 -14.38 -1.38 12.02
C ASN A 103 -13.25 -2.33 12.46
N SER A 104 -13.57 -3.59 12.75
CA SER A 104 -12.60 -4.58 13.24
C SER A 104 -11.57 -4.99 12.19
N ASN A 105 -11.88 -4.84 10.90
CA ASN A 105 -11.02 -5.26 9.80
C ASN A 105 -10.40 -4.06 9.06
N GLY A 106 -10.62 -2.85 9.54
CA GLY A 106 -10.24 -1.63 8.86
C GLY A 106 -8.97 -0.99 9.43
N TRP A 107 -8.85 0.33 9.22
CA TRP A 107 -7.70 1.12 9.66
C TRP A 107 -8.11 2.57 9.95
N ASN A 108 -7.32 3.26 10.76
CA ASN A 108 -7.43 4.70 10.99
C ASN A 108 -6.04 5.33 10.98
N THR A 109 -5.94 6.55 10.47
CA THR A 109 -4.67 7.28 10.39
C THR A 109 -4.76 8.57 11.19
N TYR A 110 -3.70 8.86 11.94
CA TYR A 110 -3.57 10.02 12.81
C TYR A 110 -2.28 10.76 12.44
N TRP A 111 -2.31 12.09 12.44
CA TRP A 111 -1.12 12.89 12.13
C TRP A 111 -1.00 14.10 13.04
N ALA A 112 0.24 14.57 13.20
CA ALA A 112 0.55 15.83 13.83
C ALA A 112 1.79 16.44 13.16
N THR A 113 1.87 17.76 13.21
CA THR A 113 3.03 18.53 12.75
C THR A 113 3.55 19.41 13.86
N ARG A 114 4.87 19.62 13.90
CA ARG A 114 5.48 20.58 14.82
C ARG A 114 6.78 21.12 14.25
N THR A 115 7.13 22.36 14.61
CA THR A 115 8.47 22.89 14.41
C THR A 115 9.33 22.51 15.61
N ILE A 116 10.40 21.76 15.35
CA ILE A 116 11.32 21.25 16.38
C ILE A 116 12.58 22.11 16.40
N THR A 117 13.03 22.51 17.58
CA THR A 117 14.21 23.36 17.82
C THR A 117 15.18 22.65 18.75
N ASN A 118 16.40 23.19 18.91
CA ASN A 118 17.37 22.70 19.90
C ASN A 118 16.91 22.75 21.39
N SER A 119 15.75 23.32 21.68
CA SER A 119 15.23 23.50 23.05
C SER A 119 13.84 22.89 23.26
N ASN A 120 13.30 22.15 22.29
CA ASN A 120 11.99 21.52 22.44
C ASN A 120 11.89 20.16 21.73
N TRP A 121 10.90 19.38 22.15
CA TRP A 121 10.46 18.16 21.49
C TRP A 121 8.94 18.14 21.38
N GLY A 122 8.41 17.29 20.50
CA GLY A 122 7.00 17.17 20.15
C GLY A 122 6.38 15.84 20.52
N TYR A 123 5.06 15.81 20.71
CA TYR A 123 4.34 14.54 20.75
C TYR A 123 2.90 14.63 20.23
N ARG A 124 2.35 13.46 19.91
CA ARG A 124 0.94 13.22 19.62
C ARG A 124 0.49 11.96 20.34
N ASP A 125 -0.55 12.08 21.16
CA ASP A 125 -1.21 10.93 21.75
C ASP A 125 -2.26 10.38 20.76
N ILE A 126 -2.29 9.06 20.60
CA ILE A 126 -3.31 8.33 19.85
C ILE A 126 -3.87 7.21 20.72
N THR A 127 -5.07 6.76 20.41
CA THR A 127 -5.65 5.55 21.02
C THR A 127 -5.48 4.38 20.06
N VAL A 128 -4.83 3.33 20.54
CA VAL A 128 -4.74 2.03 19.87
C VAL A 128 -5.82 1.11 20.47
N PRO A 129 -6.85 0.71 19.70
CA PRO A 129 -7.90 -0.19 20.18
C PRO A 129 -7.38 -1.60 20.47
N SER A 130 -8.17 -2.39 21.20
CA SER A 130 -7.91 -3.83 21.34
C SER A 130 -8.10 -4.57 20.01
N GLY A 131 -7.25 -5.57 19.77
CA GLY A 131 -7.25 -6.32 18.52
C GLY A 131 -6.76 -5.47 17.34
N THR A 132 -5.75 -4.62 17.57
CA THR A 132 -4.98 -3.99 16.50
C THR A 132 -3.90 -4.97 16.07
N ASP A 133 -3.87 -5.34 14.78
CA ASP A 133 -2.85 -6.23 14.23
C ASP A 133 -1.52 -5.49 14.00
N ARG A 134 -1.57 -4.20 13.63
CA ARG A 134 -0.36 -3.41 13.41
C ARG A 134 -0.53 -1.92 13.66
N LEU A 135 0.51 -1.32 14.22
CA LEU A 135 0.72 0.13 14.24
C LEU A 135 1.95 0.45 13.38
N VAL A 136 1.75 1.25 12.34
CA VAL A 136 2.86 1.79 11.52
C VAL A 136 2.97 3.27 11.82
N VAL A 137 4.15 3.71 12.26
CA VAL A 137 4.46 5.11 12.53
C VAL A 137 5.55 5.56 11.58
N ALA A 138 5.36 6.67 10.90
CA ALA A 138 6.39 7.32 10.09
C ALA A 138 6.52 8.78 10.51
N MET A 139 7.75 9.22 10.69
CA MET A 139 8.11 10.59 10.99
C MET A 139 9.05 11.11 9.92
N THR A 140 8.83 12.32 9.42
CA THR A 140 9.74 12.95 8.46
C THR A 140 9.86 14.44 8.72
N TRP A 141 11.00 15.02 8.34
CA TRP A 141 11.26 16.46 8.43
C TRP A 141 11.92 16.97 7.16
N ASP A 142 11.64 18.23 6.84
CA ASP A 142 12.30 18.93 5.75
C ASP A 142 13.35 19.88 6.33
N GLU A 143 14.57 19.76 5.83
CA GLU A 143 15.73 20.54 6.22
C GLU A 143 16.33 21.24 4.99
N PRO A 144 17.22 22.25 5.18
CA PRO A 144 17.95 22.86 4.08
C PRO A 144 18.72 21.82 3.25
N ALA A 145 19.08 22.20 2.02
CA ALA A 145 19.90 21.33 1.20
C ALA A 145 21.33 21.25 1.77
N ALA A 146 21.82 20.01 1.94
CA ALA A 146 23.22 19.78 2.31
C ALA A 146 24.18 20.46 1.32
N SER A 147 25.35 20.82 1.84
CA SER A 147 26.41 21.44 1.04
C SER A 147 26.92 20.50 -0.05
N SER A 148 27.31 21.04 -1.21
CA SER A 148 27.94 20.24 -2.28
C SER A 148 29.20 19.56 -1.78
N GLY A 149 29.25 18.22 -1.83
CA GLY A 149 30.38 17.43 -1.38
C GLY A 149 30.45 17.17 0.12
N ALA A 150 29.37 17.47 0.87
CA ALA A 150 29.25 17.06 2.27
C ALA A 150 29.38 15.52 2.39
N SER A 151 29.98 15.06 3.49
CA SER A 151 30.05 13.63 3.82
C SER A 151 28.68 13.02 4.03
N ASP A 152 27.75 13.83 4.54
CA ASP A 152 26.40 13.45 4.94
C ASP A 152 25.37 14.36 4.26
N ALA A 153 24.22 13.79 3.95
CA ALA A 153 23.14 14.49 3.23
C ALA A 153 22.03 15.01 4.16
N VAL A 154 22.14 14.73 5.47
CA VAL A 154 21.24 15.17 6.53
C VAL A 154 22.06 16.10 7.42
N ASP A 155 21.53 17.29 7.68
CA ASP A 155 22.19 18.33 8.49
C ASP A 155 21.71 18.29 9.94
N TYR A 156 20.49 17.81 10.19
CA TYR A 156 19.86 17.77 11.51
C TYR A 156 19.30 16.41 11.88
N ASP A 157 19.40 16.07 13.17
CA ASP A 157 19.02 14.77 13.70
C ASP A 157 17.78 14.87 14.60
N LEU A 158 16.71 14.18 14.20
CA LEU A 158 15.48 14.00 14.97
C LEU A 158 15.20 12.52 15.19
N ASP A 159 14.95 12.11 16.44
CA ASP A 159 14.57 10.73 16.75
C ASP A 159 13.05 10.57 16.87
N LEU A 160 12.55 9.38 16.51
CA LEU A 160 11.19 8.93 16.79
C LEU A 160 11.17 8.02 18.00
N TRP A 161 10.32 8.33 18.98
CA TRP A 161 10.05 7.45 20.12
C TRP A 161 8.55 7.20 20.28
N VAL A 162 8.17 6.00 20.70
CA VAL A 162 6.79 5.64 21.00
C VAL A 162 6.71 5.06 22.41
N ASP A 163 5.81 5.65 23.20
CA ASP A 163 5.60 5.33 24.61
C ASP A 163 4.15 4.88 24.83
N ARG A 164 3.96 3.61 25.19
CA ARG A 164 2.64 3.02 25.46
C ARG A 164 2.25 3.27 26.90
N GLY A 165 1.10 3.90 27.08
CA GLY A 165 0.61 4.33 28.39
C GLY A 165 0.86 5.81 28.64
N ALA A 166 1.73 6.44 27.85
CA ALA A 166 2.17 7.82 28.07
C ALA A 166 2.73 8.02 29.50
N ASP A 167 3.39 7.00 30.03
CA ASP A 167 3.76 6.85 31.44
C ASP A 167 5.28 6.87 31.69
N CYS A 168 6.09 6.96 30.64
CA CYS A 168 7.53 7.12 30.80
C CYS A 168 7.88 8.53 31.28
N SER A 169 8.94 8.62 32.10
CA SER A 169 9.50 9.91 32.53
C SER A 169 10.61 10.32 31.56
N PRO A 170 10.37 11.29 30.66
CA PRO A 170 11.36 11.68 29.66
C PRO A 170 12.57 12.35 30.29
N ASP A 171 13.73 12.17 29.66
CA ASP A 171 14.90 13.01 29.92
C ASP A 171 14.68 14.46 29.42
N ALA A 172 15.72 15.30 29.51
CA ALA A 172 15.64 16.69 29.08
C ALA A 172 15.31 16.88 27.58
N LYS A 173 15.55 15.86 26.74
CA LYS A 173 15.26 15.87 25.30
C LYS A 173 13.94 15.18 24.94
N GLY A 174 13.29 14.49 25.89
CA GLY A 174 12.05 13.76 25.64
C GLY A 174 12.23 12.25 25.43
N GLN A 175 13.45 11.72 25.51
CA GLN A 175 13.76 10.31 25.22
C GLN A 175 13.27 9.39 26.33
N CYS A 176 12.33 8.50 25.99
CA CYS A 176 11.85 7.36 26.78
C CYS A 176 10.76 6.60 26.01
N GLY A 177 10.35 5.41 26.45
CA GLY A 177 9.32 4.60 25.79
C GLY A 177 9.86 3.27 25.28
N GLU A 178 8.99 2.39 24.81
CA GLU A 178 9.33 1.01 24.48
C GLU A 178 9.89 0.82 23.07
N TRP A 179 9.62 1.77 22.16
CA TRP A 179 10.12 1.71 20.79
C TRP A 179 10.79 3.01 20.38
N ALA A 180 11.88 2.89 19.65
CA ALA A 180 12.63 4.02 19.11
C ALA A 180 13.16 3.72 17.70
N SER A 181 13.26 4.78 16.91
CA SER A 181 13.98 4.82 15.64
C SER A 181 14.86 6.07 15.65
N GLN A 182 16.17 5.85 15.46
CA GLN A 182 17.24 6.79 15.78
C GLN A 182 18.35 6.73 14.72
N SER A 183 17.99 6.93 13.46
CA SER A 183 18.93 6.93 12.35
C SER A 183 19.65 8.27 12.25
N TRP A 184 20.96 8.23 12.44
CA TRP A 184 21.87 9.34 12.15
C TRP A 184 22.02 9.69 10.66
N ASP A 185 21.50 8.85 9.76
CA ASP A 185 21.68 8.97 8.32
C ASP A 185 20.46 9.61 7.64
N ASP A 186 19.26 9.40 8.20
CA ASP A 186 17.99 9.57 7.50
C ASP A 186 17.22 10.80 7.97
N ASN A 187 16.56 11.49 7.03
CA ASN A 187 15.57 12.53 7.37
C ASN A 187 14.14 11.98 7.52
N VAL A 188 14.09 10.73 7.98
CA VAL A 188 12.92 9.88 8.09
C VAL A 188 13.18 8.91 9.22
N GLU A 189 12.20 8.73 10.09
CA GLU A 189 12.18 7.65 11.08
C GLU A 189 10.89 6.84 10.92
N TYR A 190 10.95 5.53 11.17
CA TYR A 190 9.74 4.72 11.19
C TYR A 190 9.76 3.64 12.26
N LEU A 191 8.57 3.23 12.68
CA LEU A 191 8.33 2.11 13.57
C LEU A 191 7.20 1.23 13.02
N ILE A 192 7.45 -0.08 12.94
CA ILE A 192 6.45 -1.10 12.66
C ILE A 192 6.26 -1.93 13.93
N ILE A 193 5.12 -1.78 14.58
CA ILE A 193 4.79 -2.46 15.83
C ILE A 193 3.65 -3.44 15.55
N ASN A 194 3.96 -4.74 15.56
CA ASN A 194 2.98 -5.81 15.36
C ASN A 194 2.25 -6.14 16.66
N ASN A 195 0.97 -6.45 16.57
CA ASN A 195 0.09 -6.83 17.68
C ASN A 195 0.20 -5.87 18.91
N PRO A 196 0.15 -4.54 18.71
CA PRO A 196 0.24 -3.61 19.83
C PRO A 196 -0.92 -3.82 20.82
N GLY A 197 -0.61 -3.90 22.11
CA GLY A 197 -1.63 -3.98 23.15
C GLY A 197 -2.44 -2.68 23.24
N ALA A 198 -3.75 -2.78 23.47
CA ALA A 198 -4.64 -1.61 23.55
C ALA A 198 -4.14 -0.55 24.54
N GLY A 199 -4.38 0.72 24.24
CA GLY A 199 -4.07 1.83 25.14
C GLY A 199 -3.78 3.15 24.44
N THR A 200 -3.35 4.13 25.23
CA THR A 200 -2.80 5.38 24.71
C THR A 200 -1.37 5.16 24.26
N TYR A 201 -1.01 5.65 23.09
CA TYR A 201 0.36 5.64 22.57
C TYR A 201 0.78 7.08 22.34
N ARG A 202 1.87 7.50 22.96
CA ARG A 202 2.49 8.81 22.79
C ARG A 202 3.60 8.72 21.76
N LEU A 203 3.36 9.27 20.57
CA LEU A 203 4.31 9.33 19.47
C LEU A 203 5.14 10.60 19.63
N LYS A 204 6.45 10.50 19.77
CA LYS A 204 7.34 11.62 20.10
C LYS A 204 8.32 11.92 18.99
N VAL A 205 8.52 13.22 18.76
CA VAL A 205 9.51 13.79 17.84
C VAL A 205 10.57 14.47 18.69
N ILE A 206 11.74 13.87 18.78
CA ILE A 206 12.81 14.23 19.70
C ILE A 206 13.87 15.07 18.98
N ASN A 207 14.42 16.07 19.65
CA ASN A 207 15.52 16.88 19.12
C ASN A 207 16.88 16.30 19.53
N TRP A 208 17.45 15.40 18.72
CA TRP A 208 18.81 14.96 18.99
C TRP A 208 19.81 16.10 18.70
N ASP A 209 19.71 16.69 17.51
CA ASP A 209 20.49 17.83 17.04
C ASP A 209 19.69 18.73 16.07
N ALA A 210 18.58 19.29 16.56
CA ALA A 210 17.78 20.25 15.79
C ALA A 210 18.38 21.67 15.86
N PRO A 211 18.15 22.57 14.88
CA PRO A 211 18.66 23.93 14.94
C PRO A 211 17.82 24.83 15.85
N GLY A 212 18.40 25.94 16.31
CA GLY A 212 17.64 26.99 17.02
C GLY A 212 16.58 27.69 16.17
N SER A 213 16.76 27.78 14.85
CA SER A 213 15.78 28.34 13.90
C SER A 213 14.53 27.48 13.73
N GLY A 214 14.64 26.20 14.06
CA GLY A 214 13.58 25.21 13.96
C GLY A 214 13.47 24.52 12.59
N ILE A 215 13.04 23.26 12.61
CA ILE A 215 12.75 22.46 11.42
C ILE A 215 11.32 21.90 11.48
N PRO A 216 10.56 21.96 10.37
CA PRO A 216 9.22 21.39 10.31
C PRO A 216 9.28 19.87 10.25
N ALA A 217 8.62 19.22 11.20
CA ALA A 217 8.51 17.76 11.27
C ALA A 217 7.03 17.34 11.33
N ALA A 218 6.76 16.13 10.84
CA ALA A 218 5.47 15.47 10.97
C ALA A 218 5.65 14.06 11.48
N VAL A 219 4.71 13.61 12.30
CA VAL A 219 4.55 12.21 12.70
C VAL A 219 3.16 11.75 12.28
N VAL A 220 3.10 10.59 11.62
CA VAL A 220 1.86 9.96 11.16
C VAL A 220 1.84 8.52 11.66
N ALA A 221 0.70 8.10 12.17
CA ALA A 221 0.46 6.73 12.62
C ALA A 221 -0.77 6.15 11.95
N THR A 222 -0.63 4.96 11.36
CA THR A 222 -1.75 4.15 10.88
C THR A 222 -1.95 2.97 11.83
N VAL A 223 -3.13 2.92 12.45
CA VAL A 223 -3.61 1.82 13.26
C VAL A 223 -4.39 0.87 12.35
N ILE A 224 -3.82 -0.29 12.06
CA ILE A 224 -4.38 -1.34 11.22
C ILE A 224 -4.99 -2.40 12.13
N ARG A 225 -6.32 -2.56 12.07
CA ARG A 225 -7.06 -3.53 12.89
C ARG A 225 -7.38 -4.82 12.16
N GLY A 226 -7.47 -4.78 10.84
CA GLY A 226 -7.62 -5.99 10.05
C GLY A 226 -6.28 -6.65 9.76
N ASP A 227 -6.31 -7.98 9.65
CA ASP A 227 -5.19 -8.81 9.22
C ASP A 227 -4.49 -8.21 7.97
N PRO A 228 -3.23 -7.72 8.11
CA PRO A 228 -2.46 -7.16 7.01
C PRO A 228 -2.16 -8.18 5.90
N THR A 229 -2.31 -9.46 6.18
CA THR A 229 -2.15 -10.61 5.27
C THR A 229 -3.48 -11.29 4.97
N PRO A 230 -4.48 -10.59 4.40
CA PRO A 230 -5.83 -11.11 4.36
C PRO A 230 -5.95 -12.37 3.49
N GLU A 231 -6.50 -13.44 4.06
CA GLU A 231 -6.78 -14.69 3.36
C GLU A 231 -7.91 -14.51 2.32
N MET A 232 -7.58 -14.01 1.14
CA MET A 232 -8.52 -13.86 0.02
C MET A 232 -9.16 -15.20 -0.34
N SER A 233 -10.32 -15.17 -0.99
CA SER A 233 -10.89 -16.36 -1.64
C SER A 233 -11.06 -16.14 -3.14
N LEU A 234 -11.04 -17.22 -3.92
CA LEU A 234 -11.33 -17.22 -5.35
C LEU A 234 -12.44 -18.22 -5.64
N THR A 235 -13.49 -17.77 -6.31
CA THR A 235 -14.52 -18.63 -6.89
C THR A 235 -14.50 -18.53 -8.41
N ALA A 236 -14.95 -19.58 -9.09
CA ALA A 236 -15.11 -19.61 -10.54
C ALA A 236 -16.38 -20.38 -10.88
N THR A 237 -17.25 -19.78 -11.70
CA THR A 237 -18.57 -20.32 -12.03
C THR A 237 -18.82 -20.18 -13.52
N ALA A 238 -19.03 -21.30 -14.22
CA ALA A 238 -19.44 -21.25 -15.62
C ALA A 238 -20.93 -20.87 -15.74
N SER A 239 -21.28 -20.15 -16.81
CA SER A 239 -22.68 -19.85 -17.15
C SER A 239 -23.48 -21.10 -17.51
N THR A 240 -22.78 -22.18 -17.92
CA THR A 240 -23.33 -23.52 -18.13
C THR A 240 -22.20 -24.54 -18.02
N THR A 241 -22.50 -25.72 -17.49
CA THR A 241 -21.56 -26.85 -17.43
C THR A 241 -21.62 -27.75 -18.65
N THR A 242 -22.58 -27.56 -19.56
CA THR A 242 -22.77 -28.37 -20.77
C THR A 242 -23.02 -27.49 -22.02
N PRO A 243 -22.08 -26.60 -22.38
CA PRO A 243 -22.24 -25.76 -23.57
C PRO A 243 -22.10 -26.58 -24.84
N ALA A 244 -23.01 -26.41 -25.82
CA ALA A 244 -22.91 -27.11 -27.10
C ALA A 244 -21.63 -26.75 -27.88
N VAL A 245 -21.13 -27.69 -28.68
CA VAL A 245 -20.02 -27.42 -29.62
C VAL A 245 -20.40 -26.28 -30.57
N GLY A 246 -19.50 -25.33 -30.75
CA GLY A 246 -19.70 -24.11 -31.54
C GLY A 246 -20.25 -22.92 -30.75
N ALA A 247 -20.86 -23.15 -29.58
CA ALA A 247 -21.44 -22.12 -28.73
C ALA A 247 -20.37 -21.37 -27.90
N THR A 248 -20.75 -20.17 -27.45
CA THR A 248 -19.99 -19.38 -26.50
C THR A 248 -20.55 -19.59 -25.10
N PHE A 249 -19.67 -19.65 -24.09
CA PHE A 249 -20.04 -19.62 -22.69
C PHE A 249 -19.07 -18.71 -21.93
N THR A 250 -19.44 -18.33 -20.71
CA THR A 250 -18.59 -17.52 -19.85
C THR A 250 -18.24 -18.25 -18.57
N VAL A 251 -17.09 -17.92 -17.99
CA VAL A 251 -16.77 -18.22 -16.60
C VAL A 251 -16.67 -16.91 -15.86
N THR A 252 -17.41 -16.76 -14.76
CA THR A 252 -17.25 -15.63 -13.84
C THR A 252 -16.36 -16.05 -12.70
N THR A 253 -15.23 -15.37 -12.54
CA THR A 253 -14.37 -15.51 -11.36
C THR A 253 -14.63 -14.36 -10.40
N ARG A 254 -14.71 -14.62 -9.10
CA ARG A 254 -14.85 -13.59 -8.07
C ARG A 254 -13.82 -13.80 -6.98
N VAL A 255 -13.11 -12.72 -6.64
CA VAL A 255 -12.18 -12.65 -5.52
C VAL A 255 -12.86 -11.89 -4.38
N ASN A 256 -12.92 -12.47 -3.20
CA ASN A 256 -13.44 -11.83 -1.99
C ASN A 256 -12.30 -11.56 -1.02
N ASN A 257 -12.33 -10.40 -0.37
CA ASN A 257 -11.34 -10.02 0.63
C ASN A 257 -11.97 -9.88 2.03
N PRO A 258 -11.59 -10.72 3.00
CA PRO A 258 -12.23 -10.69 4.32
C PRO A 258 -11.68 -9.59 5.25
N SER A 259 -10.46 -9.09 5.04
CA SER A 259 -9.79 -8.21 6.00
C SER A 259 -8.88 -7.16 5.34
N TYR A 260 -8.61 -6.06 6.05
CA TYR A 260 -7.77 -4.93 5.65
C TYR A 260 -7.96 -4.53 4.17
N ILE A 261 -6.97 -4.85 3.34
CA ILE A 261 -7.00 -4.63 1.89
C ILE A 261 -6.16 -5.73 1.23
N ALA A 262 -6.74 -6.44 0.28
CA ALA A 262 -5.98 -7.25 -0.65
C ALA A 262 -5.41 -6.33 -1.72
N SER A 263 -4.09 -6.17 -1.73
CA SER A 263 -3.46 -5.13 -2.51
C SER A 263 -3.14 -5.60 -3.92
N GLY A 264 -3.59 -4.86 -4.94
CA GLY A 264 -3.22 -5.08 -6.33
C GLY A 264 -3.51 -6.50 -6.81
N VAL A 265 -4.74 -7.00 -6.57
CA VAL A 265 -5.13 -8.36 -6.90
C VAL A 265 -4.98 -8.61 -8.39
N HIS A 266 -4.10 -9.53 -8.75
CA HIS A 266 -3.89 -10.03 -10.11
C HIS A 266 -4.68 -11.30 -10.32
N LEU A 267 -5.39 -11.37 -11.43
CA LEU A 267 -6.20 -12.51 -11.81
C LEU A 267 -5.72 -13.04 -13.17
N ALA A 268 -5.55 -14.35 -13.28
CA ALA A 268 -5.05 -14.99 -14.50
C ALA A 268 -5.76 -16.30 -14.79
N ARG A 269 -5.98 -16.61 -16.07
CA ARG A 269 -6.29 -17.96 -16.55
C ARG A 269 -4.99 -18.73 -16.71
N THR A 270 -4.77 -19.74 -15.87
CA THR A 270 -3.53 -20.51 -15.82
C THR A 270 -3.54 -21.74 -16.71
N ASN A 271 -4.71 -22.23 -17.11
CA ASN A 271 -4.86 -23.36 -18.02
C ASN A 271 -5.99 -23.11 -19.03
N LEU A 272 -5.76 -23.43 -20.30
CA LEU A 272 -6.77 -23.50 -21.35
C LEU A 272 -6.67 -24.86 -22.05
N PRO A 273 -7.62 -25.78 -21.85
CA PRO A 273 -7.59 -27.08 -22.49
C PRO A 273 -7.85 -26.98 -23.99
N SER A 274 -7.40 -27.98 -24.74
CA SER A 274 -7.69 -28.09 -26.18
C SER A 274 -9.20 -28.19 -26.44
N GLY A 275 -9.62 -27.71 -27.62
CA GLY A 275 -11.03 -27.65 -27.97
C GLY A 275 -11.80 -26.47 -27.36
N LEU A 276 -11.09 -25.49 -26.78
CA LEU A 276 -11.63 -24.16 -26.44
C LEU A 276 -10.84 -23.06 -27.15
N SER A 277 -11.54 -22.01 -27.56
CA SER A 277 -10.95 -20.72 -27.94
C SER A 277 -11.29 -19.68 -26.89
N PHE A 278 -10.29 -18.93 -26.42
CA PHE A 278 -10.52 -17.78 -25.57
C PHE A 278 -10.89 -16.56 -26.41
N LEU A 279 -11.94 -15.85 -26.01
CA LEU A 279 -12.46 -14.69 -26.73
C LEU A 279 -12.11 -13.36 -26.07
N GLY A 280 -11.83 -13.37 -24.76
CA GLY A 280 -11.49 -12.18 -23.99
C GLY A 280 -11.96 -12.28 -22.55
N VAL A 281 -11.52 -11.32 -21.73
CA VAL A 281 -11.94 -11.17 -20.33
C VAL A 281 -12.36 -9.74 -20.07
N SER A 282 -13.39 -9.54 -19.28
CA SER A 282 -13.82 -8.21 -18.85
C SER A 282 -14.01 -8.12 -17.35
N THR A 283 -13.85 -6.92 -16.80
CA THR A 283 -14.19 -6.59 -15.41
C THR A 283 -14.89 -5.24 -15.37
N THR A 284 -15.70 -5.01 -14.35
CA THR A 284 -16.34 -3.72 -14.11
C THR A 284 -15.65 -3.03 -12.95
N ARG A 285 -15.22 -1.79 -13.16
CA ARG A 285 -14.67 -0.95 -12.10
C ARG A 285 -15.78 -0.47 -11.16
N GLU A 286 -15.40 0.04 -9.99
CA GLU A 286 -16.36 0.62 -9.03
C GLU A 286 -17.17 1.79 -9.59
N ASP A 287 -16.62 2.51 -10.57
CA ASP A 287 -17.33 3.59 -11.27
C ASP A 287 -18.29 3.09 -12.35
N GLY A 288 -18.53 1.78 -12.43
CA GLY A 288 -19.43 1.13 -13.39
C GLY A 288 -18.84 0.97 -14.80
N VAL A 289 -17.61 1.43 -15.05
CA VAL A 289 -17.00 1.30 -16.38
C VAL A 289 -16.49 -0.12 -16.59
N ASN A 290 -16.94 -0.73 -17.70
CA ASN A 290 -16.47 -2.03 -18.15
C ASN A 290 -15.12 -1.90 -18.87
N ILE A 291 -14.15 -2.73 -18.48
CA ILE A 291 -12.84 -2.83 -19.11
C ILE A 291 -12.69 -4.21 -19.71
N ASN A 292 -12.28 -4.25 -20.98
CA ASN A 292 -12.05 -5.47 -21.73
C ASN A 292 -10.55 -5.69 -21.95
N PHE A 293 -10.11 -6.94 -21.84
CA PHE A 293 -8.75 -7.38 -22.06
C PHE A 293 -8.74 -8.56 -23.03
N THR A 294 -7.74 -8.59 -23.89
CA THR A 294 -7.46 -9.72 -24.80
C THR A 294 -6.41 -10.67 -24.23
N GLY A 295 -5.72 -10.26 -23.16
CA GLY A 295 -4.73 -11.06 -22.45
C GLY A 295 -5.34 -12.17 -21.58
N SER A 296 -4.48 -13.05 -21.06
CA SER A 296 -4.87 -14.12 -20.15
C SER A 296 -4.88 -13.69 -18.67
N ASP A 297 -4.55 -12.44 -18.39
CA ASP A 297 -4.43 -11.86 -17.06
C ASP A 297 -4.86 -10.40 -17.02
N LEU A 298 -5.25 -9.95 -15.82
CA LEU A 298 -5.64 -8.58 -15.52
C LEU A 298 -5.41 -8.27 -14.03
N SER A 299 -5.42 -6.98 -13.68
CA SER A 299 -5.52 -6.55 -12.29
C SER A 299 -6.96 -6.16 -11.97
N LEU A 300 -7.45 -6.60 -10.82
CA LEU A 300 -8.70 -6.14 -10.21
C LEU A 300 -8.46 -4.90 -9.32
N GLY A 301 -7.21 -4.47 -9.16
CA GLY A 301 -6.83 -3.40 -8.24
C GLY A 301 -6.85 -3.84 -6.78
N ASN A 302 -6.97 -2.88 -5.87
CA ASN A 302 -7.17 -3.19 -4.46
C ASN A 302 -8.61 -3.69 -4.22
N ILE A 303 -8.77 -4.68 -3.36
CA ILE A 303 -10.07 -5.11 -2.84
C ILE A 303 -10.05 -4.86 -1.33
N ILE A 304 -10.95 -4.03 -0.84
CA ILE A 304 -11.01 -3.67 0.58
C ILE A 304 -11.70 -4.76 1.40
N GLU A 305 -11.60 -4.69 2.72
CA GLU A 305 -12.33 -5.61 3.60
C GLU A 305 -13.84 -5.63 3.31
N SER A 306 -14.42 -6.83 3.38
CA SER A 306 -15.84 -7.10 3.10
C SER A 306 -16.29 -6.79 1.67
N ASP A 307 -15.35 -6.64 0.73
CA ASP A 307 -15.63 -6.37 -0.68
C ASP A 307 -15.16 -7.53 -1.59
N SER A 308 -15.69 -7.54 -2.82
CA SER A 308 -15.32 -8.53 -3.83
C SER A 308 -15.27 -7.93 -5.23
N ARG A 309 -14.34 -8.42 -6.04
CA ARG A 309 -14.22 -8.03 -7.46
C ARG A 309 -14.29 -9.25 -8.35
N SER A 310 -14.83 -9.06 -9.54
CA SER A 310 -15.06 -10.16 -10.48
C SER A 310 -14.57 -9.86 -11.89
N ALA A 311 -14.26 -10.92 -12.62
CA ALA A 311 -13.99 -10.89 -14.04
C ALA A 311 -14.84 -11.94 -14.77
N VAL A 312 -15.23 -11.64 -16.00
CA VAL A 312 -16.02 -12.52 -16.87
C VAL A 312 -15.15 -12.93 -18.05
N TRP A 313 -14.83 -14.21 -18.12
CA TRP A 313 -13.98 -14.82 -19.13
C TRP A 313 -14.86 -15.48 -20.19
N SER A 314 -14.69 -15.11 -21.46
CA SER A 314 -15.50 -15.62 -22.57
C SER A 314 -14.74 -16.67 -23.38
N PHE A 315 -15.41 -17.78 -23.70
CA PHE A 315 -14.83 -18.90 -24.44
C PHE A 315 -15.77 -19.42 -25.51
N ARG A 316 -15.22 -19.92 -26.62
CA ARG A 316 -15.94 -20.69 -27.63
C ARG A 316 -15.56 -22.18 -27.54
N VAL A 317 -16.55 -23.05 -27.62
CA VAL A 317 -16.35 -24.50 -27.66
C VAL A 317 -16.08 -24.96 -29.09
N ASN A 318 -14.98 -25.69 -29.28
CA ASN A 318 -14.56 -26.18 -30.61
C ASN A 318 -14.64 -27.70 -30.75
N SER A 319 -14.74 -28.46 -29.66
CA SER A 319 -14.88 -29.92 -29.70
C SER A 319 -15.60 -30.46 -28.47
N THR A 320 -16.06 -31.71 -28.55
CA THR A 320 -16.65 -32.45 -27.43
C THR A 320 -15.62 -32.83 -26.36
N GLY A 321 -16.12 -33.44 -25.28
CA GLY A 321 -15.30 -34.03 -24.22
C GLY A 321 -15.00 -33.06 -23.09
N SER A 322 -14.79 -33.60 -21.88
CA SER A 322 -14.60 -32.82 -20.65
C SER A 322 -13.43 -31.84 -20.76
N LYS A 323 -13.66 -30.59 -20.34
CA LYS A 323 -12.69 -29.50 -20.42
C LYS A 323 -12.59 -28.79 -19.09
N THR A 324 -11.39 -28.74 -18.51
CA THR A 324 -11.12 -28.06 -17.23
C THR A 324 -10.31 -26.79 -17.45
N ILE A 325 -10.88 -25.64 -17.07
CA ILE A 325 -10.23 -24.33 -17.14
C ILE A 325 -9.79 -23.96 -15.73
N SER A 326 -8.56 -23.48 -15.59
CA SER A 326 -7.98 -23.11 -14.29
C SER A 326 -7.69 -21.62 -14.22
N PHE A 327 -7.91 -21.04 -13.05
CA PHE A 327 -7.72 -19.63 -12.74
C PHE A 327 -6.85 -19.49 -11.48
N ARG A 328 -6.14 -18.37 -11.39
CA ARG A 328 -5.36 -17.96 -10.22
C ARG A 328 -5.66 -16.51 -9.88
N ALA A 329 -5.92 -16.24 -8.62
CA ALA A 329 -5.86 -14.91 -8.01
C ALA A 329 -4.58 -14.83 -7.18
N TRP A 330 -3.86 -13.72 -7.27
CA TRP A 330 -2.68 -13.45 -6.49
C TRP A 330 -2.67 -11.99 -6.02
N SER A 331 -2.35 -11.79 -4.75
CA SER A 331 -2.02 -10.49 -4.19
C SER A 331 -0.76 -10.65 -3.34
N GLU A 332 0.05 -9.61 -3.32
CA GLU A 332 1.29 -9.56 -2.56
C GLU A 332 1.09 -9.88 -1.07
N ASN A 333 0.09 -9.26 -0.44
CA ASN A 333 -0.23 -9.52 0.97
C ASN A 333 -1.38 -10.52 1.15
N GLY A 334 -2.23 -10.73 0.14
CA GLY A 334 -3.35 -11.67 0.21
C GLY A 334 -3.05 -13.10 -0.25
N GLY A 335 -1.81 -13.38 -0.67
CA GLY A 335 -1.36 -14.69 -1.12
C GLY A 335 -1.93 -15.14 -2.47
N THR A 336 -1.83 -16.45 -2.74
CA THR A 336 -2.32 -17.09 -3.98
C THR A 336 -3.53 -17.97 -3.71
N LYS A 337 -4.56 -17.87 -4.55
CA LYS A 337 -5.68 -18.82 -4.60
C LYS A 337 -5.89 -19.31 -6.04
N THR A 338 -6.23 -20.58 -6.19
CA THR A 338 -6.51 -21.20 -7.49
C THR A 338 -7.90 -21.82 -7.48
N GLN A 339 -8.57 -21.80 -8.63
CA GLN A 339 -9.87 -22.44 -8.79
C GLN A 339 -10.02 -22.93 -10.23
N SER A 340 -10.71 -24.05 -10.40
CA SER A 340 -10.98 -24.62 -11.71
C SER A 340 -12.47 -24.83 -11.94
N VAL A 341 -12.87 -24.80 -13.21
CA VAL A 341 -14.23 -25.14 -13.65
C VAL A 341 -14.14 -26.18 -14.74
N THR A 342 -14.93 -27.24 -14.62
CA THR A 342 -15.06 -28.29 -15.62
C THR A 342 -16.39 -28.13 -16.36
N ILE A 343 -16.33 -28.19 -17.68
CA ILE A 343 -17.49 -28.25 -18.57
C ILE A 343 -17.45 -29.54 -19.40
N THR A 344 -18.62 -30.01 -19.85
CA THR A 344 -18.77 -31.21 -20.68
C THR A 344 -19.65 -30.89 -21.90
N PRO A 345 -19.05 -30.36 -22.98
CA PRO A 345 -19.72 -30.08 -24.24
C PRO A 345 -20.24 -31.27 -25.04
#